data_AF-A0A3N0V329-F1
#
_entry.id   AF-A0A3N0V329-F1
#
_cell.length_a   1.000
_cell.length_b   1.000
_cell.length_c   1.000
_cell.angle_alpha   90.00
_cell.angle_beta   90.00
_cell.angle_gamma   90.00
#
_symmetry.space_group_name_H-M   'P 1'
#
loop_
_entity.id
_entity.type
_entity.pdbx_description
1 polymer ?
#
loop_
_entity_poly.entity_id
_entity_poly.type
_entity_poly.pdbx_seq_one_letter_code
_entity_poly.pdbx_strand_id
1 'polypeptide(L)'
;MLMLLSAAALFSTPASACDSELQRGALYALESQKLLEHGPSFRHGWEDNAITLSVENPVNAAAQACKAELLVQIPQQDLDEVNRYLDQNPAKRILLGAQGYSVPASNSIRVETAYSVSNTGDIALTDSPDRAYKDMHNSLEFMYQLLAQLRTEVTASSRNTQAWPATLLAEERKQCAATLKAQDITAACACRTDALASKISPRQMELVYTLLQQPYSTATGALISYTTFSKQVNQQCGLQKP
;
A
#
# COMPACT_ATOMS: atom_id res chain seq x y z
N MET A 1 -49.11 38.24 -43.96
CA MET A 1 -48.58 38.49 -42.61
C MET A 1 -48.83 37.23 -41.79
N LEU A 2 -47.81 36.38 -41.60
CA LEU A 2 -47.65 35.44 -40.48
C LEU A 2 -46.31 34.71 -40.72
N MET A 3 -45.24 35.17 -40.07
CA MET A 3 -44.00 34.40 -39.92
C MET A 3 -44.13 33.61 -38.61
N LEU A 4 -44.19 32.29 -38.69
CA LEU A 4 -44.11 31.40 -37.54
C LEU A 4 -42.63 31.18 -37.19
N LEU A 5 -42.17 31.86 -36.14
CA LEU A 5 -40.91 31.54 -35.47
C LEU A 5 -41.05 30.17 -34.80
N SER A 6 -40.34 29.16 -35.31
CA SER A 6 -40.13 27.91 -34.59
C SER A 6 -38.93 28.10 -33.66
N ALA A 7 -39.20 28.27 -32.36
CA ALA A 7 -38.19 28.24 -31.33
C ALA A 7 -37.68 26.80 -31.16
N ALA A 8 -36.47 26.53 -31.66
CA ALA A 8 -35.76 25.30 -31.35
C ALA A 8 -35.32 25.36 -29.88
N ALA A 9 -36.07 24.70 -29.00
CA ALA A 9 -35.63 24.42 -27.65
C ALA A 9 -34.46 23.44 -27.73
N LEU A 10 -33.24 23.96 -27.55
CA LEU A 10 -32.06 23.16 -27.25
C LEU A 10 -32.28 22.53 -25.86
N PHE A 11 -32.80 21.31 -25.84
CA PHE A 11 -32.76 20.46 -24.67
C PHE A 11 -31.30 20.06 -24.45
N SER A 12 -30.57 20.83 -23.66
CA SER A 12 -29.33 20.36 -23.04
C SER A 12 -29.69 19.21 -22.11
N THR A 13 -29.40 17.99 -22.53
CA THR A 13 -29.40 16.85 -21.63
C THR A 13 -28.47 17.19 -20.46
N PRO A 14 -28.90 17.03 -19.19
CA PRO A 14 -27.99 17.16 -18.08
C PRO A 14 -26.81 16.21 -18.35
N ALA A 15 -25.60 16.74 -18.28
CA ALA A 15 -24.39 15.94 -18.46
C ALA A 15 -24.49 14.73 -17.53
N SER A 16 -24.51 13.54 -18.11
CA SER A 16 -24.60 12.28 -17.38
C SER A 16 -23.40 12.19 -16.43
N ALA A 17 -23.66 12.21 -15.13
CA ALA A 17 -22.69 11.89 -14.10
C ALA A 17 -22.18 10.45 -14.29
N CYS A 18 -20.90 10.32 -14.63
CA CYS A 18 -20.08 9.11 -14.69
C CYS A 18 -20.07 8.23 -15.93
N ASP A 19 -20.74 8.57 -17.02
CA ASP A 19 -20.64 7.79 -18.27
C ASP A 19 -19.55 8.30 -19.22
N SER A 20 -18.99 9.49 -18.95
CA SER A 20 -17.90 10.00 -19.78
C SER A 20 -16.57 9.35 -19.46
N GLU A 21 -15.73 9.13 -20.49
CA GLU A 21 -14.36 8.62 -20.33
C GLU A 21 -13.54 9.47 -19.35
N LEU A 22 -13.75 10.79 -19.36
CA LEU A 22 -13.10 11.73 -18.44
C LEU A 22 -13.48 11.47 -16.98
N GLN A 23 -14.76 11.18 -16.70
CA GLN A 23 -15.22 10.85 -15.35
C GLN A 23 -14.76 9.45 -14.91
N ARG A 24 -14.68 8.48 -15.84
CA ARG A 24 -14.08 7.17 -15.55
C ARG A 24 -12.59 7.29 -15.19
N GLY A 25 -11.86 8.15 -15.89
CA GLY A 25 -10.47 8.48 -15.56
C GLY A 25 -10.34 9.15 -14.18
N ALA A 26 -11.25 10.08 -13.85
CA ALA A 26 -11.27 10.73 -12.55
C ALA A 26 -11.61 9.76 -11.39
N LEU A 27 -12.57 8.84 -11.59
CA LEU A 27 -12.88 7.78 -10.63
C LEU A 27 -11.68 6.87 -10.38
N TYR A 28 -11.03 6.42 -11.46
CA TYR A 28 -9.83 5.60 -11.36
C TYR A 28 -8.70 6.34 -10.63
N ALA A 29 -8.48 7.62 -10.94
CA ALA A 29 -7.47 8.43 -10.27
C ALA A 29 -7.76 8.57 -8.76
N LEU A 30 -9.00 8.88 -8.39
CA LEU A 30 -9.42 8.99 -6.99
C LEU A 30 -9.19 7.69 -6.22
N GLU A 31 -9.65 6.56 -6.76
CA GLU A 31 -9.54 5.26 -6.10
C GLU A 31 -8.12 4.70 -6.08
N SER A 32 -7.35 4.89 -7.16
CA SER A 32 -5.93 4.52 -7.15
C SER A 32 -5.15 5.30 -6.11
N GLN A 33 -5.44 6.60 -5.94
CA GLN A 33 -4.82 7.41 -4.89
C GLN A 33 -5.20 6.88 -3.50
N LYS A 34 -6.47 6.55 -3.28
CA LYS A 34 -6.95 5.98 -2.01
C LYS A 34 -6.33 4.62 -1.70
N LEU A 35 -6.24 3.72 -2.68
CA LEU A 35 -5.59 2.42 -2.51
C LEU A 35 -4.08 2.58 -2.26
N LEU A 36 -3.43 3.56 -2.87
CA LEU A 36 -2.01 3.84 -2.64
C LEU A 36 -1.72 4.49 -1.28
N GLU A 37 -2.75 4.89 -0.50
CA GLU A 37 -2.59 5.24 0.91
C GLU A 37 -2.28 4.00 1.77
N HIS A 38 -2.51 2.78 1.27
CA HIS A 38 -2.08 1.55 1.93
C HIS A 38 -0.55 1.48 2.04
N GLY A 39 -0.06 0.71 3.02
CA GLY A 39 1.36 0.63 3.35
C GLY A 39 2.26 0.20 2.18
N PRO A 40 3.59 0.42 2.28
CA PRO A 40 4.53 0.23 1.17
C PRO A 40 4.44 -1.12 0.45
N SER A 41 4.09 -2.21 1.15
CA SER A 41 3.92 -3.53 0.53
C SER A 41 2.80 -3.57 -0.51
N PHE A 42 1.70 -2.82 -0.30
CA PHE A 42 0.65 -2.67 -1.32
C PHE A 42 1.21 -1.91 -2.53
N ARG A 43 1.89 -0.77 -2.28
CA ARG A 43 2.49 0.03 -3.35
C ARG A 43 3.51 -0.76 -4.17
N HIS A 44 4.34 -1.61 -3.56
CA HIS A 44 5.27 -2.47 -4.30
C HIS A 44 4.53 -3.42 -5.25
N GLY A 45 3.44 -4.04 -4.79
CA GLY A 45 2.59 -4.89 -5.65
C GLY A 45 1.92 -4.11 -6.78
N TRP A 46 1.54 -2.86 -6.53
CA TRP A 46 1.01 -1.95 -7.54
C TRP A 46 2.05 -1.56 -8.60
N GLU A 47 3.25 -1.17 -8.18
CA GLU A 47 4.38 -0.84 -9.07
C GLU A 47 4.78 -2.02 -9.98
N ASP A 48 4.65 -3.24 -9.46
CA ASP A 48 4.94 -4.47 -10.19
C ASP A 48 3.80 -4.90 -11.14
N ASN A 49 2.69 -4.17 -11.17
CA ASN A 49 1.44 -4.53 -11.85
C ASN A 49 0.83 -5.86 -11.37
N ALA A 50 1.19 -6.29 -10.16
CA ALA A 50 0.67 -7.48 -9.52
C ALA A 50 -0.67 -7.20 -8.81
N ILE A 51 -0.91 -5.93 -8.44
CA ILE A 51 -2.19 -5.42 -7.97
C ILE A 51 -2.79 -4.53 -9.06
N THR A 52 -4.09 -4.70 -9.34
CA THR A 52 -4.79 -3.88 -10.32
C THR A 52 -6.13 -3.39 -9.78
N LEU A 53 -6.55 -2.23 -10.28
CA LEU A 53 -7.88 -1.66 -10.07
C LEU A 53 -8.61 -1.62 -11.42
N SER A 54 -9.90 -1.93 -11.42
CA SER A 54 -10.80 -1.64 -12.53
C SER A 54 -12.07 -0.98 -12.01
N VAL A 55 -12.54 0.03 -12.75
CA VAL A 55 -13.81 0.73 -12.48
C VAL A 55 -14.82 0.28 -13.55
N GLU A 56 -15.75 -0.55 -13.12
CA GLU A 56 -16.76 -1.21 -13.94
C GLU A 56 -18.15 -0.60 -13.71
N ASN A 57 -19.00 -0.68 -14.74
CA ASN A 57 -20.42 -0.34 -14.68
C ASN A 57 -20.76 1.01 -13.99
N PRO A 58 -20.12 2.14 -14.36
CA PRO A 58 -20.49 3.42 -13.78
C PRO A 58 -21.91 3.80 -14.23
N VAL A 59 -22.81 4.01 -13.28
CA VAL A 59 -24.20 4.39 -13.54
C VAL A 59 -24.54 5.68 -12.82
N ASN A 60 -25.39 6.48 -13.48
CA ASN A 60 -26.01 7.66 -12.87
C ASN A 60 -27.00 7.20 -11.80
N ALA A 61 -26.74 7.55 -10.54
CA ALA A 61 -27.67 7.27 -9.44
C ALA A 61 -28.65 8.44 -9.21
N ALA A 62 -28.19 9.68 -9.40
CA ALA A 62 -28.98 10.91 -9.37
C ALA A 62 -28.24 12.05 -10.11
N ALA A 63 -28.85 13.24 -10.22
CA ALA A 63 -28.29 14.38 -10.97
C ALA A 63 -26.86 14.81 -10.57
N GLN A 64 -26.42 14.46 -9.35
CA GLN A 64 -25.10 14.75 -8.80
C GLN A 64 -24.50 13.53 -8.09
N ALA A 65 -24.95 12.32 -8.47
CA ALA A 65 -24.51 11.09 -7.83
C ALA A 65 -24.24 10.00 -8.85
N CYS A 66 -23.19 9.26 -8.57
CA CYS A 66 -22.63 8.26 -9.44
C CYS A 66 -22.37 7.00 -8.64
N LYS A 67 -22.58 5.84 -9.25
CA LYS A 67 -22.33 4.56 -8.63
C LYS A 67 -21.45 3.74 -9.55
N ALA A 68 -20.41 3.13 -9.03
CA ALA A 68 -19.53 2.28 -9.82
C ALA A 68 -19.16 1.01 -9.04
N GLU A 69 -18.83 -0.04 -9.78
CA GLU A 69 -18.24 -1.24 -9.22
C GLU A 69 -16.72 -1.14 -9.33
N LEU A 70 -16.04 -1.32 -8.21
CA LEU A 70 -14.59 -1.43 -8.11
C LEU A 70 -14.23 -2.90 -8.09
N LEU A 71 -13.27 -3.26 -8.94
CA LEU A 71 -12.65 -4.57 -8.98
C LEU A 71 -11.17 -4.41 -8.63
N VAL A 72 -10.78 -4.86 -7.44
CA VAL A 72 -9.38 -4.84 -6.97
C VAL A 72 -8.82 -6.25 -6.97
N GLN A 73 -7.83 -6.48 -7.84
CA GLN A 73 -7.18 -7.77 -7.95
C GLN A 73 -5.85 -7.73 -7.23
N ILE A 74 -5.61 -8.72 -6.37
CA ILE A 74 -4.38 -8.86 -5.60
C ILE A 74 -3.70 -10.20 -5.94
N PRO A 75 -2.39 -10.35 -5.70
CA PRO A 75 -1.71 -11.62 -5.92
C PRO A 75 -2.26 -12.71 -5.00
N GLN A 76 -2.57 -13.89 -5.54
CA GLN A 76 -2.95 -15.04 -4.71
C GLN A 76 -1.82 -15.42 -3.73
N GLN A 77 -0.57 -15.24 -4.13
CA GLN A 77 0.59 -15.46 -3.28
C GLN A 77 0.57 -14.62 -2.00
N ASP A 78 0.12 -13.37 -2.07
CA ASP A 78 0.01 -12.46 -0.92
C ASP A 78 -1.01 -13.00 0.09
N LEU A 79 -2.17 -13.48 -0.40
CA LEU A 79 -3.19 -14.12 0.43
C LEU A 79 -2.69 -15.41 1.05
N ASP A 80 -2.00 -16.26 0.28
CA ASP A 80 -1.50 -17.54 0.75
C ASP A 80 -0.43 -17.36 1.83
N GLU A 81 0.45 -16.37 1.67
CA GLU A 81 1.48 -16.01 2.64
C GLU A 81 0.87 -15.59 3.98
N VAL A 82 -0.12 -14.69 3.96
CA VAL A 82 -0.79 -14.23 5.18
C VAL A 82 -1.61 -15.34 5.83
N ASN A 83 -2.39 -16.09 5.06
CA ASN A 83 -3.20 -17.17 5.62
C ASN A 83 -2.32 -18.24 6.27
N ARG A 84 -1.21 -18.63 5.63
CA ARG A 84 -0.24 -19.56 6.21
C ARG A 84 0.31 -19.07 7.54
N TYR A 85 0.65 -17.78 7.64
CA TYR A 85 1.11 -17.19 8.89
C TYR A 85 0.02 -17.22 9.98
N LEU A 86 -1.21 -16.84 9.65
CA LEU A 86 -2.33 -16.82 10.58
C LEU A 86 -2.71 -18.24 11.05
N ASP A 87 -2.59 -19.24 10.19
CA ASP A 87 -2.85 -20.65 10.54
C ASP A 87 -1.78 -21.20 11.48
N GLN A 88 -0.54 -20.76 11.35
CA GLN A 88 0.54 -21.04 12.31
C GLN A 88 0.38 -20.27 13.62
N ASN A 89 -0.44 -19.20 13.64
CA ASN A 89 -0.66 -18.32 14.79
C ASN A 89 -2.16 -18.17 15.11
N PRO A 90 -2.88 -19.27 15.45
CA PRO A 90 -4.33 -19.27 15.56
C PRO A 90 -4.88 -18.28 16.60
N ALA A 91 -4.13 -18.04 17.68
CA ALA A 91 -4.49 -17.03 18.67
C ALA A 91 -4.54 -15.60 18.09
N LYS A 92 -3.59 -15.25 17.20
CA LYS A 92 -3.61 -13.96 16.49
C LYS A 92 -4.82 -13.88 15.58
N ARG A 93 -5.11 -14.94 14.82
CA ARG A 93 -6.29 -15.01 13.94
C ARG A 93 -7.59 -14.75 14.71
N ILE A 94 -7.78 -15.40 15.86
CA ILE A 94 -8.96 -15.21 16.71
C ILE A 94 -9.04 -13.78 17.26
N LEU A 95 -7.94 -13.27 17.82
CA LEU A 95 -7.90 -11.94 18.41
C LEU A 95 -8.19 -10.82 17.38
N LEU A 96 -7.67 -10.98 16.17
CA LEU A 96 -7.89 -10.03 15.07
C LEU A 96 -9.32 -10.10 14.54
N GLY A 97 -9.85 -11.32 14.35
CA GLY A 97 -11.24 -11.52 13.95
C GLY A 97 -12.24 -10.94 14.96
N ALA A 98 -11.94 -11.04 16.27
CA ALA A 98 -12.75 -10.43 17.32
C ALA A 98 -12.77 -8.89 17.28
N GLN A 99 -11.75 -8.27 16.67
CA GLN A 99 -11.66 -6.81 16.46
C GLN A 99 -12.24 -6.37 15.11
N GLY A 100 -12.81 -7.31 14.34
CA GLY A 100 -13.36 -7.02 13.01
C GLY A 100 -12.32 -6.93 11.90
N TYR A 101 -11.06 -7.28 12.17
CA TYR A 101 -10.04 -7.38 11.12
C TYR A 101 -10.11 -8.75 10.43
N SER A 102 -10.11 -8.73 9.11
CA SER A 102 -10.07 -9.93 8.27
C SER A 102 -9.19 -9.72 7.06
N VAL A 103 -8.57 -10.79 6.57
CA VAL A 103 -7.99 -10.81 5.22
C VAL A 103 -9.09 -10.92 4.16
N PRO A 104 -8.86 -10.43 2.93
CA PRO A 104 -9.77 -10.70 1.82
C PRO A 104 -10.02 -12.20 1.64
N ALA A 105 -11.26 -12.58 1.39
CA ALA A 105 -11.63 -13.99 1.18
C ALA A 105 -11.23 -14.52 -0.20
N SER A 106 -10.96 -13.62 -1.15
CA SER A 106 -10.63 -13.90 -2.54
C SER A 106 -9.57 -12.91 -3.01
N ASN A 107 -8.79 -13.31 -4.03
CA ASN A 107 -7.85 -12.44 -4.71
C ASN A 107 -8.52 -11.44 -5.68
N SER A 108 -9.83 -11.56 -5.83
CA SER A 108 -10.67 -10.67 -6.63
C SER A 108 -11.73 -10.04 -5.73
N ILE A 109 -11.59 -8.75 -5.43
CA ILE A 109 -12.48 -8.03 -4.51
C ILE A 109 -13.37 -7.11 -5.34
N ARG A 110 -14.69 -7.35 -5.29
CA ARG A 110 -15.70 -6.53 -5.96
C ARG A 110 -16.50 -5.73 -4.94
N VAL A 111 -16.56 -4.43 -5.13
CA VAL A 111 -17.33 -3.52 -4.27
C VAL A 111 -18.06 -2.49 -5.11
N GLU A 112 -19.35 -2.35 -4.87
CA GLU A 112 -20.12 -1.24 -5.39
C GLU A 112 -20.07 -0.06 -4.42
N THR A 113 -19.86 1.16 -4.93
CA THR A 113 -19.80 2.37 -4.10
C THR A 113 -20.37 3.58 -4.82
N ALA A 114 -20.81 4.57 -4.04
CA ALA A 114 -21.40 5.80 -4.51
C ALA A 114 -20.47 7.02 -4.33
N TYR A 115 -20.48 7.88 -5.34
CA TYR A 115 -19.71 9.09 -5.47
C TYR A 115 -20.63 10.30 -5.63
N SER A 116 -20.23 11.43 -5.06
CA SER A 116 -20.80 12.73 -5.35
C SER A 116 -20.11 13.36 -6.55
N VAL A 117 -20.88 14.03 -7.40
CA VAL A 117 -20.38 14.77 -8.56
C VAL A 117 -20.77 16.23 -8.40
N SER A 118 -19.77 17.10 -8.33
CA SER A 118 -19.98 18.54 -8.20
C SER A 118 -20.55 19.14 -9.50
N ASN A 119 -21.09 20.36 -9.42
CA ASN A 119 -21.55 21.10 -10.61
C ASN A 119 -20.40 21.40 -11.60
N THR A 120 -19.15 21.41 -11.12
CA THR A 120 -17.94 21.59 -11.93
C THR A 120 -17.43 20.28 -12.52
N GLY A 121 -18.06 19.14 -12.19
CA GLY A 121 -17.70 17.80 -12.68
C GLY A 121 -16.67 17.07 -11.81
N ASP A 122 -16.30 17.63 -10.65
CA ASP A 122 -15.38 16.99 -9.72
C ASP A 122 -16.06 15.82 -9.02
N ILE A 123 -15.34 14.72 -8.88
CA ILE A 123 -15.84 13.49 -8.26
C ILE A 123 -15.22 13.34 -6.88
N ALA A 124 -16.06 13.07 -5.88
CA ALA A 124 -15.63 12.75 -4.53
C ALA A 124 -16.37 11.52 -4.00
N LEU A 125 -15.74 10.81 -3.07
CA LEU A 125 -16.42 9.76 -2.33
C LEU A 125 -17.55 10.39 -1.50
N THR A 126 -18.70 9.72 -1.42
CA THR A 126 -19.78 10.18 -0.54
C THR A 126 -19.34 10.19 0.93
N ASP A 127 -19.89 11.12 1.73
CA ASP A 127 -19.51 11.29 3.15
C ASP A 127 -19.73 10.03 4.01
N SER A 128 -20.57 9.10 3.54
CA SER A 128 -20.81 7.83 4.21
C SER A 128 -20.72 6.68 3.20
N PRO A 129 -19.49 6.23 2.86
CA PRO A 129 -19.32 5.15 1.90
C PRO A 129 -19.90 3.85 2.43
N ASP A 130 -20.28 2.98 1.50
CA ASP A 130 -20.89 1.68 1.80
C ASP A 130 -19.99 0.83 2.69
N ARG A 131 -20.61 0.01 3.54
CA ARG A 131 -19.86 -0.88 4.44
C ARG A 131 -18.88 -1.78 3.68
N ALA A 132 -19.28 -2.30 2.51
CA ALA A 132 -18.42 -3.14 1.69
C ALA A 132 -17.14 -2.42 1.24
N TYR A 133 -17.22 -1.12 0.94
CA TYR A 133 -16.06 -0.29 0.60
C TYR A 133 -15.11 -0.12 1.78
N LYS A 134 -15.65 0.16 2.97
CA LYS A 134 -14.86 0.25 4.20
C LYS A 134 -14.21 -1.10 4.53
N ASP A 135 -14.96 -2.19 4.43
CA ASP A 135 -14.47 -3.55 4.71
C ASP A 135 -13.35 -3.95 3.72
N MET A 136 -13.47 -3.58 2.43
CA MET A 136 -12.40 -3.77 1.45
C MET A 136 -11.12 -3.06 1.88
N HIS A 137 -11.16 -1.75 2.12
CA HIS A 137 -9.96 -0.99 2.51
C HIS A 137 -9.36 -1.49 3.82
N ASN A 138 -10.18 -1.78 4.83
CA ASN A 138 -9.71 -2.30 6.10
C ASN A 138 -9.03 -3.67 5.93
N SER A 139 -9.59 -4.54 5.08
CA SER A 139 -9.02 -5.87 4.81
C SER A 139 -7.69 -5.79 4.05
N LEU A 140 -7.59 -4.90 3.07
CA LEU A 140 -6.37 -4.64 2.31
C LEU A 140 -5.29 -4.03 3.21
N GLU A 141 -5.65 -3.00 3.98
CA GLU A 141 -4.73 -2.37 4.94
C GLU A 141 -4.17 -3.40 5.92
N PHE A 142 -5.03 -4.18 6.55
CA PHE A 142 -4.63 -5.22 7.48
C PHE A 142 -3.69 -6.25 6.82
N MET A 143 -4.08 -6.78 5.67
CA MET A 143 -3.29 -7.80 4.96
C MET A 143 -1.90 -7.26 4.60
N TYR A 144 -1.82 -6.05 4.03
CA TYR A 144 -0.55 -5.49 3.58
C TYR A 144 0.32 -4.93 4.71
N GLN A 145 -0.27 -4.52 5.84
CA GLN A 145 0.50 -4.25 7.07
C GLN A 145 1.13 -5.52 7.63
N LEU A 146 0.41 -6.64 7.62
CA LEU A 146 0.95 -7.92 8.05
C LEU A 146 2.04 -8.41 7.08
N LEU A 147 1.82 -8.33 5.77
CA LEU A 147 2.86 -8.63 4.77
C LEU A 147 4.11 -7.76 4.94
N ALA A 148 3.95 -6.47 5.26
CA ALA A 148 5.09 -5.61 5.56
C ALA A 148 5.95 -6.19 6.69
N GLN A 149 5.33 -6.67 7.77
CA GLN A 149 6.03 -7.31 8.88
C GLN A 149 6.73 -8.60 8.45
N LEU A 150 6.00 -9.52 7.79
CA LEU A 150 6.54 -10.81 7.35
C LEU A 150 7.72 -10.64 6.39
N ARG A 151 7.60 -9.71 5.43
CA ARG A 151 8.61 -9.48 4.40
C ARG A 151 9.83 -8.72 4.89
N THR A 152 9.83 -8.21 6.12
CA THR A 152 11.06 -7.71 6.75
C THR A 152 11.95 -8.81 7.34
N GLU A 153 11.50 -10.06 7.35
CA GLU A 153 12.27 -11.14 7.97
C GLU A 153 13.64 -11.36 7.31
N VAL A 154 14.68 -11.37 8.14
CA VAL A 154 16.05 -11.70 7.70
C VAL A 154 16.45 -13.06 8.28
N THR A 155 16.63 -14.04 7.40
CA THR A 155 17.02 -15.40 7.74
C THR A 155 18.47 -15.67 7.32
N ALA A 156 19.05 -16.78 7.79
CA ALA A 156 20.39 -17.19 7.35
C ALA A 156 20.47 -17.40 5.82
N SER A 157 19.39 -17.93 5.23
CA SER A 157 19.22 -18.15 3.79
C SER A 157 18.87 -16.90 2.99
N SER A 158 18.53 -15.77 3.63
CA SER A 158 18.24 -14.53 2.92
C SER A 158 19.42 -14.15 2.03
N ARG A 159 19.10 -13.70 0.81
CA ARG A 159 20.08 -13.21 -0.15
C ARG A 159 19.40 -12.13 -0.98
N ASN A 160 20.04 -10.97 -1.06
CA ASN A 160 19.57 -9.93 -1.96
C ASN A 160 20.13 -10.16 -3.37
N THR A 161 19.25 -10.06 -4.37
CA THR A 161 19.61 -10.16 -5.79
C THR A 161 19.57 -8.81 -6.51
N GLN A 162 19.07 -7.76 -5.86
CA GLN A 162 18.92 -6.43 -6.44
C GLN A 162 19.96 -5.47 -5.88
N ALA A 163 20.76 -4.84 -6.74
CA ALA A 163 21.70 -3.81 -6.30
C ALA A 163 20.97 -2.65 -5.61
N TRP A 164 21.54 -2.18 -4.48
CA TRP A 164 21.01 -1.00 -3.80
C TRP A 164 21.26 0.27 -4.63
N PRO A 165 20.27 1.16 -4.75
CA PRO A 165 20.48 2.47 -5.37
C PRO A 165 21.59 3.26 -4.65
N ALA A 166 22.37 4.04 -5.41
CA ALA A 166 23.44 4.86 -4.85
C ALA A 166 22.95 5.83 -3.76
N THR A 167 21.72 6.34 -3.90
CA THR A 167 21.07 7.22 -2.91
C THR A 167 20.82 6.49 -1.60
N LEU A 168 20.33 5.25 -1.64
CA LEU A 168 20.12 4.42 -0.44
C LEU A 168 21.44 4.08 0.25
N LEU A 169 22.47 3.71 -0.52
CA LEU A 169 23.81 3.46 0.01
C LEU A 169 24.39 4.69 0.73
N ALA A 170 24.25 5.87 0.12
CA ALA A 170 24.74 7.12 0.71
C ALA A 170 24.01 7.48 2.00
N GLU A 171 22.68 7.34 2.02
CA GLU A 171 21.87 7.63 3.21
C GLU A 171 22.18 6.68 4.36
N GLU A 172 22.31 5.37 4.11
CA GLU A 172 22.67 4.39 5.14
C GLU A 172 24.06 4.64 5.73
N ARG A 173 25.05 4.97 4.89
CA ARG A 173 26.40 5.33 5.37
C ARG A 173 26.38 6.58 6.23
N LYS A 174 25.60 7.58 5.83
CA LYS A 174 25.40 8.83 6.59
C LYS A 174 24.73 8.55 7.94
N GLN A 175 23.66 7.76 7.98
CA GLN A 175 22.97 7.40 9.22
C GLN A 175 23.87 6.59 10.15
N CYS A 176 24.64 5.65 9.61
CA CYS A 176 25.64 4.91 10.37
C CYS A 176 26.67 5.85 11.03
N ALA A 177 27.27 6.76 10.27
CA ALA A 177 28.27 7.69 10.80
C ALA A 177 27.68 8.69 11.82
N ALA A 178 26.39 8.99 11.73
CA ALA A 178 25.70 9.87 12.67
C ALA A 178 25.32 9.18 13.98
N THR A 179 25.14 7.85 13.98
CA THR A 179 24.54 7.11 15.11
C THR A 179 25.47 6.11 15.78
N LEU A 180 26.64 5.82 15.18
CA LEU A 180 27.58 4.81 15.66
C LEU A 180 29.02 5.36 15.68
N LYS A 181 29.91 4.67 16.38
CA LYS A 181 31.35 5.00 16.46
C LYS A 181 32.21 3.80 16.06
N ALA A 182 33.35 4.10 15.45
CA ALA A 182 34.44 3.16 15.16
C ALA A 182 35.77 3.93 15.02
N GLN A 183 36.90 3.22 15.00
CA GLN A 183 38.22 3.83 14.80
C GLN A 183 38.36 4.44 13.39
N ASP A 184 37.88 3.73 12.36
CA ASP A 184 37.66 4.25 11.01
C ASP A 184 36.17 4.15 10.68
N ILE A 185 35.44 5.24 10.96
CA ILE A 185 33.99 5.28 10.79
C ILE A 185 33.57 5.12 9.33
N THR A 186 34.38 5.60 8.38
CA THR A 186 34.07 5.54 6.95
C THR A 186 34.13 4.10 6.45
N ALA A 187 35.23 3.39 6.75
CA ALA A 187 35.39 1.99 6.37
C ALA A 187 34.37 1.08 7.10
N ALA A 188 34.13 1.33 8.39
CA ALA A 188 33.17 0.56 9.17
C ALA A 188 31.71 0.72 8.66
N CYS A 189 31.30 1.93 8.31
CA CYS A 189 29.97 2.17 7.74
C CYS A 189 29.83 1.64 6.31
N ALA A 190 30.90 1.62 5.51
CA ALA A 190 30.91 0.92 4.22
C ALA A 190 30.70 -0.59 4.41
N CYS A 191 31.50 -1.23 5.29
CA CYS A 191 31.36 -2.64 5.65
C CYS A 191 29.92 -2.98 6.07
N ARG A 192 29.34 -2.16 6.97
CA ARG A 192 27.96 -2.36 7.44
C ARG A 192 26.97 -2.33 6.28
N THR A 193 27.05 -1.30 5.45
CA THR A 193 26.11 -1.08 4.35
C THR A 193 26.19 -2.23 3.34
N ASP A 194 27.41 -2.67 3.00
CA ASP A 194 27.63 -3.77 2.06
C ASP A 194 27.12 -5.11 2.63
N ALA A 195 27.31 -5.36 3.93
CA ALA A 195 26.79 -6.54 4.61
C ALA A 195 25.25 -6.56 4.64
N LEU A 196 24.59 -5.42 4.94
CA LEU A 196 23.13 -5.32 4.86
C LEU A 196 22.64 -5.54 3.44
N ALA A 197 23.23 -4.86 2.47
CA ALA A 197 22.85 -4.94 1.06
C ALA A 197 23.05 -6.34 0.47
N SER A 198 23.89 -7.19 1.07
CA SER A 198 24.03 -8.59 0.65
C SER A 198 22.83 -9.48 1.03
N LYS A 199 22.04 -9.09 2.03
CA LYS A 199 20.95 -9.89 2.61
C LYS A 199 19.57 -9.28 2.42
N ILE A 200 19.48 -7.95 2.40
CA ILE A 200 18.22 -7.19 2.42
C ILE A 200 18.08 -6.45 1.09
N SER A 201 16.94 -6.57 0.42
CA SER A 201 16.66 -5.81 -0.81
C SER A 201 16.30 -4.35 -0.53
N PRO A 202 16.38 -3.43 -1.51
CA PRO A 202 15.96 -2.04 -1.30
C PRO A 202 14.52 -1.91 -0.78
N ARG A 203 13.59 -2.69 -1.35
CA ARG A 203 12.20 -2.73 -0.90
C ARG A 203 12.06 -3.29 0.51
N GLN A 204 12.79 -4.34 0.85
CA GLN A 204 12.80 -4.86 2.21
C GLN A 204 13.34 -3.83 3.21
N MET A 205 14.38 -3.07 2.83
CA MET A 205 14.92 -2.00 3.66
C MET A 205 13.93 -0.85 3.85
N GLU A 206 13.17 -0.50 2.82
CA GLU A 206 12.07 0.46 2.93
C GLU A 206 11.01 0.00 3.95
N LEU A 207 10.59 -1.26 3.88
CA LEU A 207 9.66 -1.83 4.87
C LEU A 207 10.22 -1.73 6.29
N VAL A 208 11.52 -2.02 6.47
CA VAL A 208 12.20 -1.87 7.76
C VAL A 208 12.10 -0.42 8.28
N TYR A 209 12.40 0.58 7.45
CA TYR A 209 12.29 1.99 7.88
C TYR A 209 10.86 2.37 8.26
N THR A 210 9.87 1.97 7.45
CA THR A 210 8.47 2.26 7.75
C THR A 210 8.05 1.64 9.07
N LEU A 211 8.40 0.37 9.33
CA LEU A 211 8.07 -0.30 10.57
C LEU A 211 8.82 0.28 11.78
N LEU A 212 10.05 0.78 11.61
CA LEU A 212 10.79 1.46 12.68
C LEU A 212 10.13 2.77 13.13
N GLN A 213 9.38 3.42 12.24
CA GLN A 213 8.62 4.64 12.55
C GLN A 213 7.28 4.34 13.24
N GLN A 214 6.85 3.07 13.27
CA GLN A 214 5.59 2.64 13.86
C GLN A 214 5.80 2.08 15.28
N PRO A 215 5.26 2.72 16.34
CA PRO A 215 5.44 2.28 17.72
C PRO A 215 4.95 0.84 17.98
N TYR A 216 3.86 0.43 17.34
CA TYR A 216 3.28 -0.90 17.52
C TYR A 216 4.11 -2.02 16.85
N SER A 217 4.73 -1.73 15.71
CA SER A 217 5.54 -2.71 14.96
C SER A 217 6.84 -3.06 15.70
N THR A 218 7.41 -2.09 16.42
CA THR A 218 8.57 -2.33 17.29
C THR A 218 8.20 -3.13 18.55
N ALA A 219 7.03 -2.87 19.14
CA ALA A 219 6.54 -3.58 20.32
C ALA A 219 6.12 -5.03 20.07
N THR A 220 5.61 -5.33 18.88
CA THR A 220 5.12 -6.68 18.49
C THR A 220 6.24 -7.64 18.06
N GLY A 221 7.49 -7.16 17.97
CA GLY A 221 8.63 -7.97 17.58
C GLY A 221 8.77 -8.20 16.08
N ALA A 222 8.03 -7.48 15.24
CA ALA A 222 8.07 -7.61 13.78
C ALA A 222 9.49 -7.45 13.20
N LEU A 223 10.35 -6.65 13.86
CA LEU A 223 11.71 -6.34 13.43
C LEU A 223 12.80 -7.12 14.18
N ILE A 224 12.47 -8.17 14.95
CA ILE A 224 13.46 -8.90 15.76
C ILE A 224 14.60 -9.50 14.90
N SER A 225 14.27 -10.11 13.77
CA SER A 225 15.27 -10.71 12.88
C SER A 225 16.19 -9.65 12.27
N TYR A 226 15.63 -8.54 11.76
CA TYR A 226 16.41 -7.41 11.27
C TYR A 226 17.31 -6.80 12.36
N THR A 227 16.77 -6.51 13.54
CA THR A 227 17.55 -5.89 14.64
C THR A 227 18.68 -6.79 15.12
N THR A 228 18.44 -8.10 15.19
CA THR A 228 19.47 -9.10 15.53
C THR A 228 20.56 -9.13 14.47
N PHE A 229 20.18 -9.24 13.19
CA PHE A 229 21.13 -9.24 12.08
C PHE A 229 21.94 -7.93 12.02
N SER A 230 21.28 -6.79 12.14
CA SER A 230 21.91 -5.46 12.14
C SER A 230 22.93 -5.31 13.28
N LYS A 231 22.62 -5.83 14.48
CA LYS A 231 23.56 -5.85 15.62
C LYS A 231 24.78 -6.72 15.33
N GLN A 232 24.58 -7.91 14.75
CA GLN A 232 25.67 -8.80 14.35
C GLN A 232 26.59 -8.13 13.32
N VAL A 233 26.02 -7.50 12.30
CA VAL A 233 26.78 -6.75 11.28
C VAL A 233 27.58 -5.62 11.93
N ASN A 234 26.98 -4.85 12.85
CA ASN A 234 27.69 -3.78 13.56
C ASN A 234 28.92 -4.31 14.30
N GLN A 235 28.79 -5.45 15.00
CA GLN A 235 29.90 -6.08 15.70
C GLN A 235 31.00 -6.54 14.73
N GLN A 236 30.62 -7.15 13.60
CA GLN A 236 31.56 -7.61 12.57
C GLN A 236 32.34 -6.46 11.92
N CYS A 237 31.70 -5.30 11.75
CA CYS A 237 32.30 -4.11 11.18
C CYS A 237 32.97 -3.19 12.22
N GLY A 238 33.08 -3.61 13.49
CA GLY A 238 33.73 -2.82 14.55
C GLY A 238 32.95 -1.57 14.98
N LEU A 239 31.64 -1.52 14.74
CA LEU A 239 30.76 -0.40 15.11
C LEU A 239 30.21 -0.58 16.52
N GLN A 240 30.22 0.50 17.29
CA GLN A 240 29.70 0.56 18.66
C GLN A 240 28.66 1.68 18.79
N LYS A 241 27.72 1.51 19.72
CA LYS A 241 26.84 2.62 20.09
C LYS A 241 27.68 3.72 20.80
N PRO A 242 27.32 5.00 20.63
CA PRO A 242 28.06 6.14 21.17
C PRO A 242 28.32 6.09 22.67
#